data_AF-A0A3A2ZVA7-F1
#
_entry.id   AF-A0A3A2ZVA7-F1
#
_cell.length_a   1.000
_cell.length_b   1.000
_cell.length_c   1.000
_cell.angle_alpha   90.00
_cell.angle_beta   90.00
_cell.angle_gamma   90.00
#
_symmetry.space_group_name_H-M   'P 1'
#
loop_
_entity.id
_entity.type
_entity.pdbx_description
1 polymer ?
#
loop_
_entity_poly.entity_id
_entity_poly.type
_entity_poly.pdbx_seq_one_letter_code
_entity_poly.pdbx_strand_id
1 'polypeptide(L)'
;MRLTSALFSPPQRDWLRSLTAQHLRRISHSIGTKISGTKSDVIRRINLGLDACEYKRAGLPNPNDPTAPVTPREMRILSIDMGVQNLAYAHFVIPPDWRKTIDDPNRPRAILTAWRKIAVQDIIHLKNGTEPHRPSKSALKENRLTVSDEKEMPSINPAVYAEYAYNLVSTLLDKHNPTHVLIERQRLRNGGGPNVFEWVLRVGMFESMIYSALYTLQRERGLNVFVDAIDPARVVSTVQEKQADALGEELKQQVASGGTGINNLNTKRLRVDLVGRWLGTWAEKAQLATTSISPYESNVELPDPSGKSGADPDFRPEDESDKYFKLIVSEEDQALRGFALHYLEEWQRNLLRRRPDPNPANRLEKKYNVTAKMHSESDIRKLDDLADCLVQGLTWLDWHIMRDKILRGGVDALTWHNIAIPNTKKLRKLRK
;
A
#
# COMPACT_ATOMS: atom_id res chain seq x y z
N MET A 1 23.39 -9.01 36.19
CA MET A 1 23.29 -7.55 35.92
C MET A 1 23.37 -7.33 34.42
N ARG A 2 22.25 -7.04 33.75
CA ARG A 2 22.24 -6.62 32.34
C ARG A 2 22.46 -5.10 32.31
N LEU A 3 23.59 -4.67 31.76
CA LEU A 3 23.84 -3.26 31.49
C LEU A 3 22.76 -2.78 30.51
N THR A 4 22.07 -1.72 30.92
CA THR A 4 20.91 -1.12 30.27
C THR A 4 21.30 -0.48 28.95
N SER A 5 20.42 -0.61 27.96
CA SER A 5 20.42 0.05 26.64
C SER A 5 20.33 1.59 26.69
N ALA A 6 20.56 2.21 27.86
CA ALA A 6 20.27 3.61 28.15
C ALA A 6 21.42 4.59 27.85
N LEU A 7 22.56 4.12 27.33
CA LEU A 7 23.73 4.98 27.03
C LEU A 7 24.03 5.17 25.54
N PHE A 8 23.23 4.61 24.63
CA PHE A 8 23.32 5.02 23.23
C PHE A 8 22.51 6.30 23.03
N SER A 9 23.18 7.45 23.01
CA SER A 9 22.61 8.63 22.38
C SER A 9 22.33 8.26 20.91
N PRO A 10 21.08 8.32 20.43
CA PRO A 10 20.81 8.11 19.02
C PRO A 10 21.66 9.12 18.21
N PRO A 11 22.16 8.74 17.03
CA PRO A 11 22.98 9.64 16.22
C PRO A 11 22.26 10.99 16.09
N GLN A 12 22.90 12.08 16.55
CA GLN A 12 22.29 13.41 16.56
C GLN A 12 22.01 13.83 15.11
N ARG A 13 20.74 13.73 14.69
CA ARG A 13 20.29 14.11 13.34
C ARG A 13 20.05 15.62 13.27
N ASP A 14 20.99 16.42 13.75
CA ASP A 14 20.84 17.88 13.89
C ASP A 14 20.67 18.60 12.56
N TRP A 15 21.11 17.99 11.46
CA TRP A 15 20.85 18.46 10.11
C TRP A 15 19.34 18.62 9.82
N LEU A 16 18.44 17.87 10.48
CA LEU A 16 16.99 18.07 10.34
C LEU A 16 16.55 19.48 10.76
N ARG A 17 17.22 20.09 11.74
CA ARG A 17 16.91 21.45 12.22
C ARG A 17 17.19 22.50 11.16
N SER A 18 18.18 22.24 10.29
CA SER A 18 18.58 23.15 9.22
C SER A 18 17.63 23.14 8.01
N LEU A 19 16.73 22.16 7.92
CA LEU A 19 15.81 22.02 6.80
C LEU A 19 14.61 22.96 6.88
N THR A 20 14.05 23.32 5.72
CA THR A 20 12.80 24.09 5.64
C THR A 20 11.60 23.24 6.06
N ALA A 21 10.48 23.88 6.39
CA ALA A 21 9.25 23.17 6.70
C ALA A 21 8.76 22.31 5.53
N GLN A 22 8.98 22.75 4.28
CA GLN A 22 8.63 21.99 3.09
C GLN A 22 9.48 20.71 2.95
N HIS A 23 10.79 20.79 3.16
CA HIS A 23 11.66 19.62 3.17
C HIS A 23 11.22 18.59 4.24
N LEU A 24 10.92 19.07 5.45
CA LEU A 24 10.49 18.20 6.54
C LEU A 24 9.13 17.53 6.27
N ARG A 25 8.21 18.22 5.58
CA ARG A 25 6.95 17.63 5.13
C ARG A 25 7.19 16.52 4.11
N ARG A 26 8.01 16.78 3.07
CA ARG A 26 8.36 15.76 2.06
C ARG A 26 9.04 14.54 2.67
N ILE A 27 9.98 14.75 3.60
CA ILE A 27 10.59 13.65 4.36
C ILE A 27 9.49 12.87 5.08
N SER A 28 8.64 13.57 5.84
CA SER A 28 7.57 12.93 6.61
C SER A 28 6.64 12.09 5.74
N HIS A 29 6.25 12.55 4.55
CA HIS A 29 5.46 11.74 3.63
C HIS A 29 6.24 10.50 3.15
N SER A 30 7.52 10.67 2.78
CA SER A 30 8.36 9.58 2.27
C SER A 30 8.66 8.46 3.28
N ILE A 31 8.64 8.77 4.59
CA ILE A 31 8.85 7.79 5.67
C ILE A 31 7.58 7.43 6.45
N GLY A 32 6.43 7.97 6.04
CA GLY A 32 5.16 7.77 6.70
C GLY A 32 5.14 8.31 8.13
N THR A 33 5.41 9.59 8.34
CA THR A 33 5.22 10.25 9.64
C THR A 33 4.22 11.39 9.52
N LYS A 34 3.55 11.74 10.62
CA LYS A 34 2.53 12.80 10.63
C LYS A 34 3.15 14.19 10.40
N ILE A 35 2.57 14.96 9.48
CA ILE A 35 3.04 16.31 9.09
C ILE A 35 2.51 17.47 9.95
N SER A 36 1.49 17.24 10.78
CA SER A 36 0.80 18.31 11.52
C SER A 36 1.59 18.83 12.73
N GLY A 37 1.54 20.13 13.00
CA GLY A 37 2.14 20.73 14.20
C GLY A 37 3.34 21.61 13.88
N THR A 38 4.13 21.94 14.91
CA THR A 38 5.29 22.82 14.77
C THR A 38 6.45 22.13 14.05
N LYS A 39 7.45 22.92 13.62
CA LYS A 39 8.68 22.36 13.01
C LYS A 39 9.39 21.36 13.94
N SER A 40 9.44 21.64 15.23
CA SER A 40 10.01 20.74 16.24
C SER A 40 9.21 19.45 16.39
N ASP A 41 7.87 19.52 16.34
CA ASP A 41 7.01 18.33 16.35
C ASP A 41 7.29 17.42 15.16
N VAL A 42 7.42 17.99 13.97
CA VAL A 42 7.71 17.24 12.74
C VAL A 42 9.09 16.60 12.83
N ILE A 43 10.13 17.33 13.25
CA ILE A 43 11.48 16.78 13.46
C ILE A 43 11.45 15.63 14.47
N ARG A 44 10.77 15.80 15.60
CA ARG A 44 10.64 14.75 16.63
C ARG A 44 10.01 13.48 16.05
N ARG A 45 8.94 13.61 15.26
CA ARG A 45 8.28 12.45 14.63
C ARG A 45 9.13 11.81 13.54
N ILE A 46 9.91 12.59 12.79
CA ILE A 46 10.89 12.04 11.84
C ILE A 46 11.90 11.19 12.58
N ASN A 47 12.50 11.70 13.66
CA ASN A 47 13.45 10.94 14.47
C ASN A 47 12.85 9.63 14.99
N LEU A 48 11.65 9.68 15.60
CA LEU A 48 10.95 8.48 16.07
C LEU A 48 10.67 7.48 14.93
N GLY A 49 10.29 7.98 13.75
CA GLY A 49 10.06 7.14 12.58
C GLY A 49 11.32 6.46 12.09
N LEU A 50 12.45 7.18 12.06
CA LEU A 50 13.75 6.64 11.67
C LEU A 50 14.25 5.60 12.69
N ASP A 51 14.08 5.84 13.98
CA ASP A 51 14.49 4.91 15.05
C ASP A 51 13.68 3.60 15.00
N ALA A 52 12.42 3.67 14.54
CA ALA A 52 11.53 2.53 14.33
C ALA A 52 11.67 1.88 12.94
N CYS A 53 12.87 1.88 12.34
CA CYS A 53 13.10 1.27 11.04
C CYS A 53 13.23 -0.26 11.14
N GLU A 54 12.32 -0.98 10.51
CA GLU A 54 12.29 -2.46 10.50
C GLU A 54 13.04 -3.07 9.30
N TYR A 55 13.21 -2.29 8.23
CA TYR A 55 13.95 -2.73 7.03
C TYR A 55 15.45 -2.58 7.27
N LYS A 56 16.19 -3.68 7.14
CA LYS A 56 17.62 -3.74 7.44
C LYS A 56 18.37 -4.40 6.30
N ARG A 57 19.09 -3.61 5.52
CA ARG A 57 19.98 -4.10 4.46
C ARG A 57 21.38 -4.48 4.98
N ALA A 58 22.01 -5.45 4.35
CA ALA A 58 23.38 -5.89 4.63
C ALA A 58 24.45 -4.82 4.40
N GLY A 59 25.65 -5.08 4.95
CA GLY A 59 26.89 -4.46 4.50
C GLY A 59 27.26 -3.14 5.16
N LEU A 60 26.57 -2.74 6.23
CA LEU A 60 26.81 -1.47 6.92
C LEU A 60 26.60 -1.64 8.44
N PRO A 61 27.29 -0.83 9.28
CA PRO A 61 27.13 -0.87 10.73
C PRO A 61 25.66 -0.75 11.12
N ASN A 62 25.23 -1.49 12.14
CA ASN A 62 23.86 -1.35 12.64
C ASN A 62 23.67 0.11 13.08
N PRO A 63 22.65 0.83 12.56
CA PRO A 63 22.40 2.21 12.96
C PRO A 63 22.26 2.39 14.49
N ASN A 64 21.88 1.31 15.19
CA ASN A 64 21.72 1.26 16.63
C ASN A 64 22.90 0.57 17.37
N ASP A 65 23.81 -0.08 16.65
CA ASP A 65 25.02 -0.72 17.20
C ASP A 65 26.13 -0.77 16.13
N PRO A 66 26.96 0.28 16.02
CA PRO A 66 27.99 0.35 14.99
C PRO A 66 29.04 -0.76 15.06
N THR A 67 29.10 -1.53 16.17
CA THR A 67 30.07 -2.60 16.39
C THR A 67 29.61 -3.95 15.83
N ALA A 68 28.32 -4.10 15.55
CA ALA A 68 27.75 -5.34 15.03
C ALA A 68 27.36 -5.21 13.54
N PRO A 69 27.80 -6.15 12.68
CA PRO A 69 27.32 -6.19 11.30
C PRO A 69 25.81 -6.47 11.28
N VAL A 70 25.07 -5.72 10.46
CA VAL A 70 23.65 -6.01 10.22
C VAL A 70 23.53 -7.26 9.37
N THR A 71 22.92 -8.30 9.92
CA THR A 71 22.44 -9.43 9.12
C THR A 71 21.05 -9.05 8.60
N PRO A 72 20.83 -8.94 7.28
CA PRO A 72 19.50 -8.72 6.75
C PRO A 72 18.63 -9.92 7.08
N ARG A 73 17.34 -9.67 7.31
CA ARG A 73 16.36 -10.72 7.56
C ARG A 73 15.28 -10.66 6.50
N GLU A 74 14.69 -11.82 6.23
CA GLU A 74 13.46 -11.90 5.48
C GLU A 74 12.35 -11.20 6.26
N MET A 75 11.49 -10.46 5.55
CA MET A 75 10.27 -9.91 6.12
C MET A 75 9.06 -10.64 5.55
N ARG A 76 8.24 -11.16 6.44
CA ARG A 76 6.91 -11.70 6.13
C ARG A 76 5.87 -10.72 6.65
N ILE A 77 5.28 -9.93 5.75
CA ILE A 77 4.38 -8.82 6.05
C ILE A 77 2.94 -9.27 5.79
N LEU A 78 2.12 -9.29 6.83
CA LEU A 78 0.68 -9.49 6.77
C LEU A 78 -0.01 -8.12 6.88
N SER A 79 -0.65 -7.66 5.81
CA SER A 79 -1.39 -6.39 5.78
C SER A 79 -2.88 -6.66 5.79
N ILE A 80 -3.57 -6.19 6.82
CA ILE A 80 -4.99 -6.38 7.05
C ILE A 80 -5.69 -5.03 6.85
N ASP A 81 -6.65 -5.01 5.93
CA ASP A 81 -7.59 -3.91 5.76
C ASP A 81 -8.92 -4.23 6.47
N MET A 82 -9.34 -3.32 7.33
CA MET A 82 -10.38 -3.53 8.31
C MET A 82 -11.74 -3.11 7.77
N GLY A 83 -12.57 -4.09 7.41
CA GLY A 83 -14.00 -3.92 7.14
C GLY A 83 -14.81 -5.11 7.67
N VAL A 84 -15.93 -4.88 8.35
CA VAL A 84 -16.69 -5.99 8.98
C VAL A 84 -17.38 -6.89 7.94
N GLN A 85 -17.82 -6.35 6.80
CA GLN A 85 -18.33 -7.17 5.68
C GLN A 85 -17.26 -7.49 4.64
N ASN A 86 -16.14 -6.77 4.66
CA ASN A 86 -15.17 -6.74 3.59
C ASN A 86 -13.73 -6.81 4.11
N LEU A 87 -13.47 -7.65 5.12
CA LEU A 87 -12.11 -7.83 5.62
C LEU A 87 -11.27 -8.36 4.47
N ALA A 88 -10.15 -7.70 4.19
CA ALA A 88 -9.21 -8.12 3.17
C ALA A 88 -7.82 -8.19 3.77
N TYR A 89 -7.02 -9.15 3.29
CA TYR A 89 -5.62 -9.19 3.67
C TYR A 89 -4.73 -9.58 2.49
N ALA A 90 -3.50 -9.10 2.57
CA ALA A 90 -2.41 -9.50 1.70
C ALA A 90 -1.22 -9.97 2.54
N HIS A 91 -0.54 -11.01 2.08
CA HIS A 91 0.70 -11.49 2.69
C HIS A 91 1.84 -11.42 1.68
N PHE A 92 2.95 -10.84 2.10
CA PHE A 92 4.16 -10.65 1.30
C PHE A 92 5.37 -11.27 1.96
N VAL A 93 6.23 -11.90 1.17
CA VAL A 93 7.58 -12.28 1.57
C VAL A 93 8.58 -11.34 0.88
N ILE A 94 9.44 -10.70 1.65
CA ILE A 94 10.51 -9.84 1.16
C ILE A 94 11.81 -10.57 1.49
N PRO A 95 12.53 -11.09 0.48
CA PRO A 95 13.81 -11.77 0.72
C PRO A 95 14.82 -10.83 1.40
N PRO A 96 15.77 -11.37 2.17
CA PRO A 96 16.80 -10.55 2.80
C PRO A 96 17.57 -9.73 1.77
N ASP A 97 17.76 -8.44 2.04
CA ASP A 97 18.51 -7.55 1.14
C ASP A 97 20.01 -7.60 1.45
N TRP A 98 20.72 -8.36 0.63
CA TRP A 98 22.17 -8.54 0.72
C TRP A 98 23.00 -7.47 0.00
N ARG A 99 22.35 -6.50 -0.65
CA ARG A 99 23.06 -5.46 -1.41
C ARG A 99 23.85 -4.57 -0.47
N LYS A 100 25.03 -4.13 -0.90
CA LYS A 100 25.92 -3.26 -0.10
C LYS A 100 25.80 -1.79 -0.49
N THR A 101 25.38 -1.53 -1.72
CA THR A 101 25.26 -0.19 -2.29
C THR A 101 23.83 0.33 -2.15
N ILE A 102 23.72 1.62 -1.83
CA ILE A 102 22.44 2.25 -1.57
C ILE A 102 21.66 2.59 -2.85
N ASP A 103 22.39 2.78 -3.95
CA ASP A 103 21.91 3.16 -5.28
C ASP A 103 21.59 1.96 -6.19
N ASP A 104 21.79 0.73 -5.72
CA ASP A 104 21.48 -0.44 -6.53
C ASP A 104 19.96 -0.44 -6.86
N PRO A 105 19.56 -0.49 -8.15
CA PRO A 105 18.16 -0.51 -8.54
C PRO A 105 17.50 -1.88 -8.31
N ASN A 106 18.27 -2.96 -8.27
CA ASN A 106 17.80 -4.35 -8.23
C ASN A 106 17.49 -4.82 -6.82
N ARG A 107 16.59 -4.11 -6.12
CA ARG A 107 16.16 -4.51 -4.76
C ARG A 107 15.37 -5.82 -4.78
N PRO A 108 15.48 -6.64 -3.72
CA PRO A 108 14.53 -7.73 -3.51
C PRO A 108 13.10 -7.18 -3.58
N ARG A 109 12.28 -7.82 -4.42
CA ARG A 109 10.90 -7.44 -4.64
C ARG A 109 10.01 -8.15 -3.62
N ALA A 110 8.89 -7.52 -3.27
CA ALA A 110 7.89 -8.19 -2.45
C ALA A 110 7.24 -9.31 -3.27
N ILE A 111 7.24 -10.52 -2.72
CA ILE A 111 6.59 -11.69 -3.30
C ILE A 111 5.22 -11.85 -2.64
N LEU A 112 4.16 -11.59 -3.39
CA LEU A 112 2.78 -11.80 -2.93
C LEU A 112 2.52 -13.31 -2.84
N THR A 113 2.21 -13.77 -1.64
CA THR A 113 2.01 -15.20 -1.31
C THR A 113 0.60 -15.49 -0.78
N ALA A 114 -0.18 -14.46 -0.44
CA ALA A 114 -1.63 -14.59 -0.27
C ALA A 114 -2.31 -13.24 -0.51
N TRP A 115 -3.52 -13.27 -1.06
CA TRP A 115 -4.36 -12.10 -1.24
C TRP A 115 -5.82 -12.52 -1.27
N ARG A 116 -6.58 -12.20 -0.22
CA ARG A 116 -7.93 -12.74 -0.03
C ARG A 116 -8.85 -11.73 0.63
N LYS A 117 -10.14 -11.85 0.30
CA LYS A 117 -11.26 -11.22 1.00
C LYS A 117 -11.96 -12.29 1.82
N ILE A 118 -12.27 -11.97 3.08
CA ILE A 118 -12.96 -12.84 4.02
C ILE A 118 -14.12 -12.04 4.61
N ALA A 119 -15.34 -12.57 4.53
CA ALA A 119 -16.43 -11.99 5.31
C ALA A 119 -16.29 -12.43 6.77
N VAL A 120 -16.50 -11.53 7.74
CA VAL A 120 -16.23 -11.83 9.16
C VAL A 120 -17.00 -13.05 9.66
N GLN A 121 -18.23 -13.26 9.17
CA GLN A 121 -19.03 -14.44 9.48
C GLN A 121 -18.45 -15.76 8.94
N ASP A 122 -17.69 -15.69 7.84
CA ASP A 122 -17.11 -16.88 7.22
C ASP A 122 -15.80 -17.30 7.93
N ILE A 123 -15.31 -16.50 8.88
CA ILE A 123 -14.11 -16.80 9.69
C ILE A 123 -14.28 -18.09 10.50
N ILE A 124 -15.51 -18.44 10.90
CA ILE A 124 -15.79 -19.70 11.61
C ILE A 124 -15.29 -20.91 10.80
N HIS A 125 -15.38 -20.85 9.47
CA HIS A 125 -15.00 -21.96 8.59
C HIS A 125 -13.48 -22.13 8.44
N LEU A 126 -12.68 -21.13 8.82
CA LEU A 126 -11.21 -21.20 8.73
C LEU A 126 -10.62 -22.32 9.61
N LYS A 127 -11.29 -22.66 10.72
CA LYS A 127 -10.82 -23.67 11.68
C LYS A 127 -10.95 -25.11 11.17
N ASN A 128 -11.87 -25.36 10.23
CA ASN A 128 -12.22 -26.72 9.77
C ASN A 128 -11.43 -27.16 8.53
N GLY A 129 -10.48 -26.36 8.03
CA GLY A 129 -9.72 -26.66 6.81
C GLY A 129 -10.58 -26.67 5.53
N THR A 130 -11.87 -26.36 5.63
CA THR A 130 -12.76 -26.21 4.48
C THR A 130 -12.54 -24.81 3.91
N GLU A 131 -11.76 -24.69 2.83
CA GLU A 131 -11.66 -23.41 2.12
C GLU A 131 -13.07 -22.95 1.72
N PRO A 132 -13.41 -21.66 1.86
CA PRO A 132 -14.69 -21.14 1.40
C PRO A 132 -14.81 -21.42 -0.11
N HIS A 133 -15.77 -22.26 -0.46
CA HIS A 133 -15.99 -22.74 -1.83
C HIS A 133 -16.10 -21.55 -2.79
N ARG A 134 -15.27 -21.59 -3.84
CA ARG A 134 -15.42 -20.79 -5.06
C ARG A 134 -16.87 -20.90 -5.55
N PRO A 135 -17.58 -19.82 -5.88
CA PRO A 135 -18.84 -19.95 -6.59
C PRO A 135 -18.54 -20.58 -7.96
N SER A 136 -19.01 -21.82 -8.16
CA SER A 136 -18.91 -22.50 -9.45
C SER A 136 -19.71 -21.73 -10.50
N LYS A 137 -19.13 -21.57 -11.70
CA LYS A 137 -19.74 -20.87 -12.84
C LYS A 137 -21.04 -21.53 -13.34
N SER A 138 -21.38 -22.74 -12.87
CA SER A 138 -22.63 -23.44 -13.19
C SER A 138 -23.86 -22.92 -12.43
N ALA A 139 -23.70 -22.16 -11.34
CA ALA A 139 -24.82 -21.58 -10.59
C ALA A 139 -25.30 -20.21 -11.13
N LEU A 140 -24.64 -19.67 -12.15
CA LEU A 140 -24.88 -18.30 -12.66
C LEU A 140 -26.00 -18.19 -13.72
N LYS A 141 -26.77 -19.25 -13.99
CA LYS A 141 -27.83 -19.21 -15.03
C LYS A 141 -29.25 -19.56 -14.61
N GLU A 142 -29.51 -20.04 -13.39
CA GLU A 142 -30.90 -20.40 -13.00
C GLU A 142 -31.56 -19.51 -11.95
N ASN A 143 -30.84 -18.68 -11.20
CA ASN A 143 -31.48 -17.74 -10.26
C ASN A 143 -31.70 -16.34 -10.84
N ARG A 144 -32.18 -16.29 -12.09
CA ARG A 144 -32.87 -15.10 -12.61
C ARG A 144 -34.33 -15.20 -12.20
N LEU A 145 -34.63 -14.78 -10.98
CA LEU A 145 -35.88 -14.14 -10.49
C LEU A 145 -36.08 -14.46 -9.00
N THR A 146 -36.27 -13.38 -8.24
CA THR A 146 -36.77 -13.31 -6.85
C THR A 146 -35.78 -13.52 -5.70
N VAL A 147 -35.92 -12.59 -4.74
CA VAL A 147 -35.33 -12.50 -3.39
C VAL A 147 -33.93 -11.86 -3.27
N SER A 148 -33.99 -10.58 -2.91
CA SER A 148 -32.97 -9.84 -2.17
C SER A 148 -32.69 -10.52 -0.82
N ASP A 149 -31.76 -11.48 -0.80
CA ASP A 149 -31.16 -11.92 0.47
C ASP A 149 -30.12 -10.88 0.89
N GLU A 150 -30.59 -9.83 1.55
CA GLU A 150 -29.75 -9.05 2.44
C GLU A 150 -29.25 -9.98 3.54
N LYS A 151 -28.02 -10.49 3.41
CA LYS A 151 -27.34 -11.30 4.43
C LYS A 151 -27.28 -10.45 5.71
N GLU A 152 -28.23 -10.65 6.64
CA GLU A 152 -28.34 -9.86 7.87
C GLU A 152 -27.00 -9.83 8.59
N MET A 153 -26.53 -8.63 8.93
CA MET A 153 -25.30 -8.50 9.68
C MET A 153 -25.48 -9.14 11.07
N PRO A 154 -24.52 -9.97 11.53
CA PRO A 154 -24.60 -10.58 12.86
C PRO A 154 -24.88 -9.51 13.91
N SER A 155 -25.72 -9.79 14.91
CA SER A 155 -25.90 -8.87 16.04
C SER A 155 -24.53 -8.49 16.65
N ILE A 156 -24.41 -7.29 17.22
CA ILE A 156 -23.20 -6.84 17.91
C ILE A 156 -23.06 -7.63 19.22
N ASN A 157 -22.62 -8.88 19.11
CA ASN A 157 -22.37 -9.75 20.24
C ASN A 157 -20.85 -9.87 20.47
N PRO A 158 -20.30 -9.29 21.56
CA PRO A 158 -18.87 -9.30 21.81
C PRO A 158 -18.25 -10.70 21.86
N ALA A 159 -18.96 -11.71 22.37
CA ALA A 159 -18.45 -13.08 22.44
C ALA A 159 -18.20 -13.67 21.03
N VAL A 160 -19.12 -13.40 20.10
CA VAL A 160 -19.02 -13.85 18.71
C VAL A 160 -17.85 -13.16 18.00
N TYR A 161 -17.69 -11.85 18.16
CA TYR A 161 -16.57 -11.12 17.56
C TYR A 161 -15.22 -11.51 18.18
N ALA A 162 -15.18 -11.88 19.46
CA ALA A 162 -13.97 -12.37 20.12
C ALA A 162 -13.54 -13.73 19.53
N GLU A 163 -14.49 -14.64 19.31
CA GLU A 163 -14.24 -15.90 18.63
C GLU A 163 -13.72 -15.67 17.20
N TYR A 164 -14.34 -14.76 16.44
CA TYR A 164 -13.90 -14.41 15.09
C TYR A 164 -12.48 -13.83 15.10
N ALA A 165 -12.18 -12.90 16.01
CA ALA A 165 -10.86 -12.29 16.09
C ALA A 165 -9.80 -13.33 16.43
N TYR A 166 -10.07 -14.20 17.40
CA TYR A 166 -9.16 -15.29 17.77
C TYR A 166 -8.92 -16.25 16.60
N ASN A 167 -9.98 -16.73 15.94
CA ASN A 167 -9.87 -17.68 14.83
C ASN A 167 -9.13 -17.05 13.63
N LEU A 168 -9.43 -15.79 13.30
CA LEU A 168 -8.72 -15.05 12.25
C LEU A 168 -7.23 -14.94 12.56
N VAL A 169 -6.89 -14.42 13.74
CA VAL A 169 -5.49 -14.14 14.10
C VAL A 169 -4.70 -15.44 14.21
N SER A 170 -5.20 -16.45 14.92
CA SER A 170 -4.52 -17.74 15.05
C SER A 170 -4.28 -18.39 13.68
N THR A 171 -5.31 -18.44 12.82
CA THR A 171 -5.17 -19.00 11.46
C THR A 171 -4.14 -18.25 10.63
N LEU A 172 -4.16 -16.92 10.63
CA LEU A 172 -3.22 -16.12 9.84
C LEU A 172 -1.79 -16.24 10.38
N LEU A 173 -1.60 -16.31 11.70
CA LEU A 173 -0.30 -16.55 12.31
C LEU A 173 0.24 -17.93 11.95
N ASP A 174 -0.58 -18.97 12.05
CA ASP A 174 -0.17 -20.35 11.78
C ASP A 174 0.10 -20.57 10.28
N LYS A 175 -0.73 -19.98 9.41
CA LYS A 175 -0.61 -20.14 7.95
C LYS A 175 0.54 -19.35 7.34
N HIS A 176 0.77 -18.12 7.81
CA HIS A 176 1.70 -17.20 7.16
C HIS A 176 2.97 -16.93 7.96
N ASN A 177 3.00 -17.31 9.25
CA ASN A 177 4.12 -17.08 10.16
C ASN A 177 4.70 -15.65 10.06
N PRO A 178 3.86 -14.59 10.12
CA PRO A 178 4.28 -13.25 9.79
C PRO A 178 5.30 -12.72 10.80
N THR A 179 6.23 -11.91 10.30
CA THR A 179 7.17 -11.13 11.11
C THR A 179 6.61 -9.74 11.43
N HIS A 180 5.72 -9.23 10.56
CA HIS A 180 5.08 -7.93 10.69
C HIS A 180 3.59 -8.08 10.40
N VAL A 181 2.75 -7.51 11.25
CA VAL A 181 1.30 -7.43 11.07
C VAL A 181 0.91 -5.95 11.03
N LEU A 182 0.33 -5.54 9.91
CA LEU A 182 -0.15 -4.18 9.70
C LEU A 182 -1.67 -4.21 9.75
N ILE A 183 -2.26 -3.38 10.59
CA ILE A 183 -3.71 -3.31 10.77
C ILE A 183 -4.14 -1.90 10.40
N GLU A 184 -5.06 -1.77 9.43
CA GLU A 184 -5.69 -0.49 9.13
C GLU A 184 -6.45 0.02 10.37
N ARG A 185 -6.17 1.26 10.77
CA ARG A 185 -6.85 1.91 11.91
C ARG A 185 -8.24 2.39 11.53
N GLN A 186 -9.25 1.97 12.29
CA GLN A 186 -10.58 2.55 12.16
C GLN A 186 -10.55 4.02 12.56
N ARG A 187 -11.14 4.87 11.70
CA ARG A 187 -11.30 6.31 11.99
C ARG A 187 -12.64 6.58 12.66
N LEU A 188 -12.64 7.48 13.63
CA LEU A 188 -13.88 8.10 14.11
C LEU A 188 -14.48 8.93 12.98
N ARG A 189 -15.77 8.74 12.74
CA ARG A 189 -16.54 9.49 11.74
C ARG A 189 -17.59 10.29 12.47
N ASN A 190 -17.43 11.62 12.48
CA ASN A 190 -18.44 12.53 13.01
C ASN A 190 -19.33 12.97 11.83
N GLY A 191 -20.65 12.88 11.97
CA GLY A 191 -21.61 13.37 10.95
C GLY A 191 -22.13 12.32 9.96
N GLY A 192 -22.65 11.20 10.46
CA GLY A 192 -23.39 10.21 9.65
C GLY A 192 -24.66 9.75 10.36
N GLY A 193 -25.62 9.20 9.62
CA GLY A 193 -26.82 8.58 10.20
C GLY A 193 -26.48 7.38 11.10
N PRO A 194 -27.47 6.84 11.84
CA PRO A 194 -27.27 5.76 12.83
C PRO A 194 -26.45 4.57 12.32
N ASN A 195 -26.64 4.19 11.05
CA ASN A 195 -25.93 3.07 10.42
C ASN A 195 -24.41 3.28 10.33
N VAL A 196 -23.94 4.52 10.22
CA VAL A 196 -22.49 4.83 10.21
C VAL A 196 -21.89 4.65 11.60
N PHE A 197 -22.62 5.06 12.63
CA PHE A 197 -22.19 4.89 14.02
C PHE A 197 -22.10 3.40 14.38
N GLU A 198 -23.12 2.63 14.06
CA GLU A 198 -23.13 1.18 14.29
C GLU A 198 -21.96 0.49 13.57
N TRP A 199 -21.68 0.88 12.31
CA TRP A 199 -20.55 0.36 11.57
C TRP A 199 -19.21 0.67 12.22
N VAL A 200 -19.00 1.92 12.67
CA VAL A 200 -17.78 2.34 13.37
C VAL A 200 -17.59 1.55 14.68
N LEU A 201 -18.67 1.32 15.43
CA LEU A 201 -18.62 0.50 16.65
C LEU A 201 -18.22 -0.95 16.34
N ARG A 202 -18.83 -1.57 15.33
CA ARG A 202 -18.51 -2.95 14.92
C ARG A 202 -17.05 -3.09 14.51
N VAL A 203 -16.55 -2.20 13.65
CA VAL A 203 -15.16 -2.25 13.19
C VAL A 203 -14.21 -1.98 14.35
N GLY A 204 -14.47 -0.95 15.17
CA GLY A 204 -13.61 -0.61 16.31
C GLY A 204 -13.56 -1.70 17.38
N MET A 205 -14.69 -2.37 17.65
CA MET A 205 -14.74 -3.54 18.53
C MET A 205 -13.91 -4.69 17.97
N PHE A 206 -14.08 -5.00 16.68
CA PHE A 206 -13.34 -6.09 16.04
C PHE A 206 -11.83 -5.80 15.98
N GLU A 207 -11.43 -4.57 15.63
CA GLU A 207 -10.04 -4.10 15.67
C GLU A 207 -9.43 -4.33 17.06
N SER A 208 -10.13 -3.90 18.11
CA SER A 208 -9.68 -4.06 19.50
C SER A 208 -9.50 -5.53 19.88
N MET A 209 -10.41 -6.40 19.43
CA MET A 209 -10.33 -7.85 19.69
C MET A 209 -9.19 -8.51 18.90
N ILE A 210 -8.91 -8.08 17.67
CA ILE A 210 -7.74 -8.53 16.90
C ILE A 210 -6.45 -8.16 17.64
N TYR A 211 -6.31 -6.91 18.12
CA TYR A 211 -5.14 -6.52 18.92
C TYR A 211 -5.01 -7.34 20.20
N SER A 212 -6.11 -7.59 20.90
CA SER A 212 -6.12 -8.40 22.13
C SER A 212 -5.69 -9.85 21.86
N ALA A 213 -6.28 -10.49 20.85
CA ALA A 213 -5.93 -11.86 20.44
C ALA A 213 -4.48 -11.96 20.00
N LEU A 214 -4.01 -11.02 19.17
CA LEU A 214 -2.63 -10.98 18.69
C LEU A 214 -1.65 -10.81 19.85
N TYR A 215 -1.87 -9.83 20.74
CA TYR A 215 -1.03 -9.62 21.91
C TYR A 215 -0.96 -10.86 22.81
N THR A 216 -2.11 -11.51 23.04
CA THR A 216 -2.21 -12.72 23.88
C THR A 216 -1.43 -13.88 23.26
N LEU A 217 -1.68 -14.17 21.98
CA LEU A 217 -1.00 -15.25 21.26
C LEU A 217 0.52 -15.02 21.16
N GLN A 218 0.96 -13.78 21.01
CA GLN A 218 2.40 -13.46 21.06
C GLN A 218 3.03 -13.81 22.40
N ARG A 219 2.36 -13.50 23.51
CA ARG A 219 2.86 -13.77 24.86
C ARG A 219 2.86 -15.26 25.17
N GLU A 220 1.77 -15.96 24.84
CA GLU A 220 1.61 -17.39 25.14
C GLU A 220 2.51 -18.26 24.27
N ARG A 221 2.65 -17.93 22.98
CA ARG A 221 3.43 -18.72 22.02
C ARG A 221 4.87 -18.22 21.86
N GLY A 222 5.27 -17.16 22.57
CA GLY A 222 6.61 -16.57 22.48
C GLY A 222 6.94 -15.96 21.11
N LEU A 223 5.93 -15.47 20.38
CA LEU A 223 6.12 -14.95 19.01
C LEU A 223 6.62 -13.50 19.03
N ASN A 224 7.72 -13.26 18.30
CA ASN A 224 8.26 -11.92 18.11
C ASN A 224 7.76 -11.31 16.79
N VAL A 225 6.50 -10.86 16.80
CA VAL A 225 5.83 -10.22 15.66
C VAL A 225 5.75 -8.72 15.89
N PHE A 226 6.20 -7.93 14.92
CA PHE A 226 6.02 -6.49 14.93
C PHE A 226 4.59 -6.14 14.53
N VAL A 227 3.91 -5.27 15.29
CA VAL A 227 2.52 -4.88 15.01
C VAL A 227 2.47 -3.37 14.83
N ASP A 228 1.89 -2.90 13.70
CA ASP A 228 1.76 -1.48 13.40
C ASP A 228 0.32 -1.12 13.02
N ALA A 229 -0.13 -0.01 13.59
CA ALA A 229 -1.45 0.55 13.37
C ALA A 229 -1.36 1.60 12.26
N ILE A 230 -1.83 1.26 11.07
CA ILE A 230 -1.68 2.11 9.90
C ILE A 230 -2.81 3.12 9.80
N ASP A 231 -2.47 4.40 9.74
CA ASP A 231 -3.44 5.45 9.43
C ASP A 231 -3.65 5.52 7.91
N PRO A 232 -4.86 5.22 7.40
CA PRO A 232 -5.07 5.17 5.96
C PRO A 232 -4.90 6.56 5.30
N ALA A 233 -4.97 7.66 6.05
CA ALA A 233 -4.77 9.00 5.49
C ALA A 233 -3.31 9.22 5.08
N ARG A 234 -2.38 8.60 5.83
CA ARG A 234 -0.95 8.61 5.51
C ARG A 234 -0.66 7.81 4.25
N VAL A 235 -1.30 6.65 4.09
CA VAL A 235 -1.17 5.80 2.89
C VAL A 235 -1.64 6.58 1.67
N VAL A 236 -2.87 7.09 1.71
CA VAL A 236 -3.46 7.90 0.62
C VAL A 236 -2.57 9.09 0.25
N SER A 237 -2.13 9.87 1.24
CA SER A 237 -1.30 11.03 0.99
C SER A 237 0.04 10.68 0.33
N THR A 238 0.66 9.56 0.74
CA THR A 238 1.93 9.10 0.14
C THR A 238 1.72 8.68 -1.31
N VAL A 239 0.64 7.95 -1.60
CA VAL A 239 0.31 7.50 -2.95
C VAL A 239 0.04 8.70 -3.86
N GLN A 240 -0.72 9.68 -3.38
CA GLN A 240 -1.04 10.89 -4.14
C GLN A 240 0.20 11.73 -4.47
N GLU A 241 1.12 11.90 -3.52
CA GLU A 241 2.35 12.67 -3.76
C GLU A 241 3.25 11.98 -4.80
N LYS A 242 3.50 10.67 -4.65
CA LYS A 242 4.29 9.89 -5.63
C LYS A 242 3.65 9.88 -7.03
N GLN A 243 2.33 9.91 -7.11
CA GLN A 243 1.63 9.98 -8.38
C GLN A 243 1.57 11.40 -8.96
N ALA A 244 1.52 12.45 -8.15
CA ALA A 244 1.60 13.83 -8.63
C ALA A 244 2.98 14.11 -9.28
N ASP A 245 4.05 13.53 -8.73
CA ASP A 245 5.39 13.59 -9.31
C ASP A 245 5.48 12.81 -10.64
N ALA A 246 4.64 11.77 -10.81
CA ALA A 246 4.61 10.89 -11.97
C ALA A 246 3.64 11.30 -13.09
N LEU A 247 2.54 11.99 -12.74
CA LEU A 247 1.40 12.35 -13.61
C LEU A 247 1.30 13.86 -13.81
N GLY A 248 2.42 14.57 -13.65
CA GLY A 248 2.51 16.02 -13.59
C GLY A 248 1.91 16.79 -14.78
N GLU A 249 1.49 16.13 -15.86
CA GLU A 249 0.82 16.73 -17.01
C GLU A 249 -0.63 16.21 -17.19
N GLU A 250 -0.89 14.90 -17.13
CA GLU A 250 -2.23 14.33 -17.35
C GLU A 250 -3.25 14.74 -16.28
N LEU A 251 -2.85 14.76 -15.00
CA LEU A 251 -3.75 15.11 -13.90
C LEU A 251 -4.05 16.62 -13.89
N LYS A 252 -3.08 17.44 -14.30
CA LYS A 252 -3.26 18.90 -14.46
C LYS A 252 -4.27 19.21 -15.56
N GLN A 253 -4.24 18.48 -16.68
CA GLN A 253 -5.23 18.64 -17.76
C GLN A 253 -6.65 18.23 -17.33
N GLN A 254 -6.79 17.15 -16.55
CA GLN A 254 -8.11 16.75 -16.02
C GLN A 254 -8.68 17.77 -15.01
N VAL A 255 -7.83 18.36 -14.16
CA VAL A 255 -8.24 19.42 -13.22
C VAL A 255 -8.56 20.74 -13.96
N ALA A 256 -7.81 21.07 -15.02
CA ALA A 256 -8.06 22.25 -15.85
C ALA A 256 -9.38 22.16 -16.64
N SER A 257 -9.86 20.94 -16.94
CA SER A 257 -11.12 20.70 -17.65
C SER A 257 -12.40 20.83 -16.79
N GLY A 258 -12.33 21.45 -15.62
CA GLY A 258 -13.51 21.86 -14.83
C GLY A 258 -14.06 20.82 -13.85
N GLY A 259 -13.27 19.82 -13.46
CA GLY A 259 -13.64 18.87 -12.40
C GLY A 259 -13.51 19.49 -11.00
N THR A 260 -14.64 19.81 -10.37
CA THR A 260 -14.69 20.26 -8.98
C THR A 260 -14.20 19.16 -8.02
N GLY A 261 -13.08 19.43 -7.36
CA GLY A 261 -12.62 18.72 -6.16
C GLY A 261 -11.96 17.36 -6.40
N ILE A 262 -10.83 17.12 -5.71
CA ILE A 262 -10.24 15.78 -5.56
C ILE A 262 -11.25 14.94 -4.75
N ASN A 263 -12.17 14.28 -5.46
CA ASN A 263 -13.24 13.49 -4.84
C ASN A 263 -12.69 12.18 -4.26
N ASN A 264 -13.32 11.65 -3.19
CA ASN A 264 -13.01 10.33 -2.60
C ASN A 264 -13.02 9.19 -3.64
N LEU A 265 -13.85 9.31 -4.69
CA LEU A 265 -13.92 8.37 -5.81
C LEU A 265 -12.60 8.31 -6.61
N ASN A 266 -11.91 9.45 -6.77
CA ASN A 266 -10.62 9.51 -7.46
C ASN A 266 -9.51 8.82 -6.65
N THR A 267 -9.58 8.88 -5.32
CA THR A 267 -8.59 8.23 -4.44
C THR A 267 -8.72 6.72 -4.45
N LYS A 268 -9.95 6.19 -4.35
CA LYS A 268 -10.22 4.75 -4.47
C LYS A 268 -9.74 4.20 -5.81
N ARG A 269 -10.10 4.91 -6.87
CA ARG A 269 -9.65 4.61 -8.23
C ARG A 269 -8.13 4.62 -8.36
N LEU A 270 -7.45 5.60 -7.75
CA LEU A 270 -5.99 5.69 -7.76
C LEU A 270 -5.30 4.42 -7.28
N ARG A 271 -5.84 3.82 -6.20
CA ARG A 271 -5.29 2.62 -5.56
C ARG A 271 -5.54 1.38 -6.42
N VAL A 272 -6.76 1.24 -6.94
CA VAL A 272 -7.10 0.17 -7.91
C VAL A 272 -6.23 0.27 -9.16
N ASP A 273 -6.07 1.48 -9.72
CA ASP A 273 -5.24 1.71 -10.91
C ASP A 273 -3.76 1.44 -10.64
N LEU A 274 -3.27 1.76 -9.43
CA LEU A 274 -1.91 1.46 -9.01
C LEU A 274 -1.64 -0.05 -8.91
N VAL A 275 -2.54 -0.80 -8.28
CA VAL A 275 -2.44 -2.26 -8.17
C VAL A 275 -2.53 -2.92 -9.55
N GLY A 276 -3.44 -2.46 -10.40
CA GLY A 276 -3.56 -2.93 -11.78
C GLY A 276 -2.27 -2.76 -12.57
N ARG A 277 -1.61 -1.59 -12.44
CA ARG A 277 -0.28 -1.36 -13.05
C ARG A 277 0.80 -2.28 -12.48
N TRP A 278 0.84 -2.48 -11.16
CA TRP A 278 1.80 -3.41 -10.53
C TRP A 278 1.66 -4.84 -11.05
N LEU A 279 0.42 -5.33 -11.13
CA LEU A 279 0.12 -6.66 -11.65
C LEU A 279 0.36 -6.76 -13.15
N GLY A 280 0.07 -5.72 -13.92
CA GLY A 280 0.34 -5.66 -15.36
C GLY A 280 1.84 -5.82 -15.65
N THR A 281 2.69 -5.03 -14.98
CA THR A 281 4.15 -5.12 -15.15
C THR A 281 4.70 -6.47 -14.68
N TRP A 282 4.15 -7.05 -13.60
CA TRP A 282 4.50 -8.41 -13.19
C TRP A 282 4.14 -9.44 -14.28
N ALA A 283 2.92 -9.40 -14.81
CA ALA A 283 2.44 -10.36 -15.80
C ALA A 283 3.24 -10.27 -17.11
N GLU A 284 3.56 -9.06 -17.56
CA GLU A 284 4.41 -8.80 -18.71
C GLU A 284 5.81 -9.41 -18.54
N LYS A 285 6.48 -9.14 -17.40
CA LYS A 285 7.81 -9.70 -17.12
C LYS A 285 7.81 -11.21 -16.90
N ALA A 286 6.69 -11.75 -16.41
CA ALA A 286 6.47 -13.19 -16.31
C ALA A 286 6.04 -13.83 -17.65
N GLN A 287 5.97 -13.04 -18.74
CA GLN A 287 5.54 -13.49 -20.08
C GLN A 287 4.19 -14.22 -20.07
N LEU A 288 3.30 -13.80 -19.17
CA LEU A 288 1.96 -14.38 -19.07
C LEU A 288 1.08 -13.75 -20.15
N ALA A 289 0.32 -14.60 -20.85
CA ALA A 289 -0.65 -14.15 -21.84
C ALA A 289 -1.76 -13.35 -21.14
N THR A 290 -1.62 -12.03 -21.10
CA THR A 290 -2.69 -11.12 -20.71
C THR A 290 -3.45 -10.72 -21.98
N THR A 291 -4.78 -10.62 -21.92
CA THR A 291 -5.57 -10.02 -23.01
C THR A 291 -4.93 -8.68 -23.41
N SER A 292 -4.50 -8.59 -24.67
CA SER A 292 -3.67 -7.52 -25.24
C SER A 292 -4.30 -6.13 -25.09
N ILE A 293 -4.07 -5.49 -23.96
CA ILE A 293 -4.33 -4.06 -23.78
C ILE A 293 -3.12 -3.52 -23.01
N SER A 294 -2.15 -2.98 -23.75
CA SER A 294 -1.02 -2.28 -23.15
C SER A 294 -1.56 -1.08 -22.34
N PRO A 295 -1.21 -0.94 -21.05
CA PRO A 295 -1.57 0.23 -20.26
C PRO A 295 -0.94 1.53 -20.78
N TYR A 296 0.03 1.42 -21.71
CA TYR A 296 0.90 2.51 -22.18
C TYR A 296 0.53 3.05 -23.57
N GLU A 297 -0.52 2.56 -24.22
CA GLU A 297 -1.04 3.21 -25.44
C GLU A 297 -1.85 4.48 -25.08
N SER A 298 -1.15 5.50 -24.62
CA SER A 298 -1.58 6.89 -24.79
C SER A 298 -1.17 7.30 -26.20
N ASN A 299 -2.13 7.44 -27.11
CA ASN A 299 -1.89 8.09 -28.40
C ASN A 299 -1.56 9.57 -28.15
N VAL A 300 -0.28 9.87 -27.93
CA VAL A 300 0.29 11.21 -28.06
C VAL A 300 1.35 11.08 -29.14
N GLU A 301 1.03 11.57 -30.35
CA GLU A 301 2.06 11.80 -31.36
C GLU A 301 3.11 12.74 -30.75
N LEU A 302 4.34 12.23 -30.59
CA LEU A 302 5.49 13.04 -30.22
C LEU A 302 5.77 14.02 -31.37
N PRO A 303 5.95 15.33 -31.11
CA PRO A 303 6.42 16.24 -32.14
C PRO A 303 7.86 15.88 -32.54
N ASP A 304 8.10 15.94 -33.85
CA ASP A 304 9.37 15.71 -34.55
C ASP A 304 10.61 16.25 -33.78
N PRO A 305 11.65 15.43 -33.53
CA PRO A 305 12.83 15.84 -32.80
C PRO A 305 13.79 16.61 -33.72
N SER A 306 13.39 17.80 -34.18
CA SER A 306 14.26 18.76 -34.85
C SER A 306 14.38 20.04 -34.03
N GLY A 307 14.96 19.93 -32.82
CA GLY A 307 15.07 21.07 -31.89
C GLY A 307 16.12 20.94 -30.79
N LYS A 308 17.40 21.07 -31.16
CA LYS A 308 18.59 21.47 -30.36
C LYS A 308 18.73 20.94 -28.92
N SER A 309 19.64 19.98 -28.80
CA SER A 309 20.17 19.37 -27.58
C SER A 309 20.97 20.33 -26.69
N GLY A 310 20.59 20.36 -25.41
CA GLY A 310 21.44 20.76 -24.29
C GLY A 310 21.19 19.82 -23.12
N ALA A 311 21.52 18.54 -23.27
CA ALA A 311 21.33 17.52 -22.24
C ALA A 311 22.66 17.19 -21.56
N ASP A 312 22.62 17.16 -20.23
CA ASP A 312 23.70 16.75 -19.33
C ASP A 312 24.01 15.25 -19.53
N PRO A 313 25.26 14.87 -19.89
CA PRO A 313 25.60 13.49 -20.27
C PRO A 313 25.52 12.45 -19.12
N ASP A 314 25.32 12.89 -17.87
CA ASP A 314 25.21 11.99 -16.70
C ASP A 314 23.75 11.67 -16.30
N PHE A 315 22.73 12.21 -16.99
CA PHE A 315 21.35 11.85 -16.72
C PHE A 315 20.99 10.51 -17.39
N ARG A 316 21.07 9.42 -16.63
CA ARG A 316 20.39 8.17 -16.99
C ARG A 316 18.92 8.30 -16.58
N PRO A 317 17.95 8.43 -17.51
CA PRO A 317 16.55 8.31 -17.14
C PRO A 317 16.35 6.93 -16.50
N GLU A 318 15.70 6.87 -15.33
CA GLU A 318 15.17 5.60 -14.83
C GLU A 318 14.33 5.00 -15.96
N ASP A 319 14.60 3.74 -16.30
CA ASP A 319 13.85 3.01 -17.31
C ASP A 319 12.37 3.03 -16.92
N GLU A 320 11.55 3.82 -17.63
CA GLU A 320 10.14 4.06 -17.26
C GLU A 320 9.34 2.75 -17.13
N SER A 321 9.84 1.68 -17.76
CA SER A 321 9.31 0.32 -17.71
C SER A 321 9.34 -0.31 -16.31
N ASP A 322 10.21 0.14 -15.41
CA ASP A 322 10.39 -0.46 -14.07
C ASP A 322 9.67 0.30 -12.95
N LYS A 323 9.09 1.47 -13.26
CA LYS A 323 8.39 2.36 -12.31
C LYS A 323 7.29 1.66 -11.52
N TYR A 324 6.53 0.79 -12.17
CA TYR A 324 5.42 0.05 -11.57
C TYR A 324 5.77 -1.39 -11.19
N PHE A 325 7.00 -1.85 -11.45
CA PHE A 325 7.38 -3.18 -11.02
C PHE A 325 7.66 -3.14 -9.50
N LYS A 326 6.62 -3.40 -8.69
CA LYS A 326 6.68 -3.30 -7.21
C LYS A 326 6.59 -4.64 -6.50
N LEU A 327 5.96 -5.62 -7.13
CA LEU A 327 5.73 -6.94 -6.55
C LEU A 327 5.85 -8.02 -7.62
N ILE A 328 6.04 -9.25 -7.17
CA ILE A 328 5.93 -10.48 -7.96
C ILE A 328 4.84 -11.34 -7.30
N VAL A 329 4.00 -12.02 -8.08
CA VAL A 329 3.08 -13.02 -7.53
C VAL A 329 3.77 -14.37 -7.50
N SER A 330 3.71 -15.05 -6.34
CA SER A 330 4.35 -16.35 -6.12
C SER A 330 4.03 -17.35 -7.24
N GLU A 331 5.03 -18.14 -7.62
CA GLU A 331 4.89 -19.26 -8.58
C GLU A 331 4.27 -20.49 -7.95
N GLU A 332 4.37 -20.61 -6.63
CA GLU A 332 3.97 -21.81 -5.89
C GLU A 332 2.45 -21.89 -5.68
N ASP A 333 1.73 -20.77 -5.74
CA ASP A 333 0.28 -20.70 -5.53
C ASP A 333 -0.46 -20.35 -6.83
N GLN A 334 -0.89 -21.39 -7.54
CA GLN A 334 -1.62 -21.24 -8.80
C GLN A 334 -3.01 -20.60 -8.61
N ALA A 335 -3.65 -20.78 -7.45
CA ALA A 335 -4.94 -20.17 -7.16
C ALA A 335 -4.78 -18.65 -6.98
N LEU A 336 -3.74 -18.22 -6.27
CA LEU A 336 -3.37 -16.81 -6.14
C LEU A 336 -3.03 -16.19 -7.49
N ARG A 337 -2.26 -16.89 -8.35
CA ARG A 337 -1.98 -16.41 -9.71
C ARG A 337 -3.24 -16.21 -10.53
N GLY A 338 -4.13 -17.20 -10.53
CA GLY A 338 -5.43 -17.10 -11.21
C GLY A 338 -6.26 -15.94 -10.67
N PHE A 339 -6.23 -15.70 -9.36
CA PHE A 339 -6.91 -14.57 -8.72
C PHE A 339 -6.32 -13.22 -9.12
N ALA A 340 -4.99 -13.09 -9.14
CA ALA A 340 -4.30 -11.87 -9.56
C ALA A 340 -4.55 -11.54 -11.04
N LEU A 341 -4.53 -12.54 -11.92
CA LEU A 341 -4.88 -12.36 -13.33
C LEU A 341 -6.35 -11.97 -13.50
N HIS A 342 -7.26 -12.54 -12.70
CA HIS A 342 -8.65 -12.12 -12.72
C HIS A 342 -8.84 -10.66 -12.28
N TYR A 343 -8.13 -10.22 -11.23
CA TYR A 343 -8.11 -8.81 -10.84
C TYR A 343 -7.63 -7.93 -12.00
N LEU A 344 -6.55 -8.33 -12.67
CA LEU A 344 -5.98 -7.60 -13.80
C LEU A 344 -6.98 -7.49 -14.97
N GLU A 345 -7.68 -8.58 -15.31
CA GLU A 345 -8.74 -8.57 -16.33
C GLU A 345 -9.88 -7.61 -15.98
N GLU A 346 -10.39 -7.67 -14.75
CA GLU A 346 -11.47 -6.79 -14.28
C GLU A 346 -11.03 -5.32 -14.28
N TRP A 347 -9.78 -5.06 -13.88
CA TRP A 347 -9.20 -3.73 -13.96
C TRP A 347 -9.10 -3.23 -15.40
N GLN A 348 -8.61 -4.05 -16.34
CA GLN A 348 -8.54 -3.71 -17.76
C GLN A 348 -9.92 -3.46 -18.37
N ARG A 349 -10.92 -4.29 -18.05
CA ARG A 349 -12.33 -4.07 -18.45
C ARG A 349 -12.84 -2.72 -17.94
N ASN A 350 -12.53 -2.38 -16.70
CA ASN A 350 -12.90 -1.09 -16.12
C ASN A 350 -12.18 0.08 -16.79
N LEU A 351 -10.91 -0.06 -17.18
CA LEU A 351 -10.21 0.96 -17.97
C LEU A 351 -10.86 1.18 -19.34
N LEU A 352 -11.20 0.11 -20.06
CA LEU A 352 -11.86 0.20 -21.36
C LEU A 352 -13.22 0.90 -21.30
N ARG A 353 -14.04 0.55 -20.30
CA ARG A 353 -15.35 1.19 -20.08
C ARG A 353 -15.24 2.70 -19.84
N ARG A 354 -14.09 3.18 -19.37
CA ARG A 354 -13.83 4.59 -19.05
C ARG A 354 -13.26 5.38 -20.24
N ARG A 355 -12.82 4.74 -21.32
CA ARG A 355 -12.30 5.47 -22.49
C ARG A 355 -13.44 6.33 -23.08
N PRO A 356 -13.23 7.64 -23.29
CA PRO A 356 -14.25 8.49 -23.89
C PRO A 356 -14.59 7.96 -25.28
N ASP A 357 -15.89 7.84 -25.56
CA ASP A 357 -16.37 7.38 -26.86
C ASP A 357 -15.86 8.34 -27.95
N PRO A 358 -15.20 7.85 -29.01
CA PRO A 358 -14.71 8.74 -30.06
C PRO A 358 -15.85 9.50 -30.75
N ASN A 359 -17.09 8.98 -30.70
CA ASN A 359 -18.25 9.64 -31.27
C ASN A 359 -18.96 10.57 -30.25
N PRO A 360 -19.02 11.89 -30.49
CA PRO A 360 -19.68 12.84 -29.59
C PRO A 360 -21.20 12.62 -29.44
N ALA A 361 -21.89 12.02 -30.42
CA ALA A 361 -23.31 11.70 -30.32
C ALA A 361 -23.58 10.62 -29.25
N ASN A 362 -22.74 9.59 -29.20
CA ASN A 362 -22.82 8.52 -28.19
C ASN A 362 -22.45 8.99 -26.78
N ARG A 363 -21.67 10.08 -26.65
CA ARG A 363 -21.36 10.69 -25.34
C ARG A 363 -22.58 11.29 -24.68
N LEU A 364 -23.48 11.91 -25.46
CA LEU A 364 -24.73 12.45 -24.96
C LEU A 364 -25.67 11.33 -24.51
N GLU A 365 -25.78 10.25 -25.30
CA GLU A 365 -26.58 9.06 -24.95
C GLU A 365 -26.09 8.34 -23.69
N LYS A 366 -24.77 8.12 -23.54
CA LYS A 366 -24.16 7.52 -22.33
C LYS A 366 -24.39 8.36 -21.07
N LYS A 367 -24.55 9.68 -21.20
CA LYS A 367 -24.82 10.60 -20.08
C LYS A 367 -26.23 10.41 -19.50
N TYR A 368 -27.17 9.89 -20.28
CA TYR A 368 -28.55 9.59 -19.85
C TYR A 368 -28.74 8.16 -19.33
N ASN A 369 -27.79 7.24 -19.57
CA ASN A 369 -27.87 5.86 -19.08
C ASN A 369 -27.30 5.72 -17.65
N VAL A 370 -28.14 5.99 -16.66
CA VAL A 370 -27.86 5.86 -15.21
C VAL A 370 -27.36 4.44 -14.83
N THR A 371 -27.81 3.41 -15.53
CA THR A 371 -27.45 1.99 -15.32
C THR A 371 -25.98 1.66 -15.61
N ALA A 372 -25.34 2.31 -16.58
CA ALA A 372 -23.92 2.07 -16.90
C ALA A 372 -22.99 2.63 -15.80
N LYS A 373 -23.37 3.77 -15.21
CA LYS A 373 -22.64 4.41 -14.10
C LYS A 373 -22.72 3.55 -12.84
N MET A 374 -23.90 3.01 -12.52
CA MET A 374 -24.12 2.15 -11.34
C MET A 374 -23.28 0.85 -11.38
N HIS A 375 -23.19 0.18 -12.54
CA HIS A 375 -22.34 -1.02 -12.68
C HIS A 375 -20.84 -0.69 -12.56
N SER A 376 -20.39 0.45 -13.08
CA SER A 376 -18.98 0.84 -12.96
C SER A 376 -18.56 1.10 -11.51
N GLU A 377 -19.48 1.61 -10.67
CA GLU A 377 -19.21 1.88 -9.26
C GLU A 377 -19.19 0.60 -8.41
N SER A 378 -20.05 -0.37 -8.69
CA SER A 378 -20.08 -1.67 -7.99
C SER A 378 -18.86 -2.54 -8.30
N ASP A 379 -18.39 -2.54 -9.56
CA ASP A 379 -17.19 -3.28 -9.97
C ASP A 379 -15.92 -2.65 -9.37
N ILE A 380 -15.85 -1.32 -9.26
CA ILE A 380 -14.76 -0.63 -8.56
C ILE A 380 -14.78 -0.94 -7.07
N ARG A 381 -15.95 -0.97 -6.42
CA ARG A 381 -16.07 -1.30 -4.99
C ARG A 381 -15.52 -2.69 -4.68
N LYS A 382 -15.74 -3.67 -5.57
CA LYS A 382 -15.19 -5.04 -5.42
C LYS A 382 -13.66 -5.09 -5.48
N LEU A 383 -13.05 -4.24 -6.31
CA LEU A 383 -11.59 -4.17 -6.47
C LEU A 383 -10.90 -3.28 -5.42
N ASP A 384 -11.59 -2.27 -4.89
CA ASP A 384 -11.07 -1.31 -3.89
C ASP A 384 -10.73 -2.02 -2.57
N ASP A 385 -11.63 -2.87 -2.06
CA ASP A 385 -11.40 -3.62 -0.82
C ASP A 385 -10.10 -4.47 -0.88
N LEU A 386 -9.81 -5.04 -2.05
CA LEU A 386 -8.59 -5.83 -2.27
C LEU A 386 -7.36 -4.95 -2.50
N ALA A 387 -7.52 -3.81 -3.17
CA ALA A 387 -6.43 -2.89 -3.45
C ALA A 387 -5.85 -2.29 -2.16
N ASP A 388 -6.70 -1.99 -1.18
CA ASP A 388 -6.31 -1.26 0.04
C ASP A 388 -5.29 -2.04 0.87
N CYS A 389 -5.53 -3.33 1.12
CA CYS A 389 -4.57 -4.17 1.85
C CYS A 389 -3.21 -4.31 1.13
N LEU A 390 -3.20 -4.36 -0.21
CA LEU A 390 -1.97 -4.39 -1.01
C LEU A 390 -1.20 -3.07 -0.95
N VAL A 391 -1.90 -1.97 -1.24
CA VAL A 391 -1.32 -0.62 -1.25
C VAL A 391 -0.79 -0.25 0.13
N GLN A 392 -1.53 -0.57 1.20
CA GLN A 392 -1.09 -0.40 2.57
C GLN A 392 0.26 -1.09 2.82
N GLY A 393 0.36 -2.39 2.51
CA GLY A 393 1.55 -3.19 2.78
C GLY A 393 2.79 -2.71 2.01
N LEU A 394 2.65 -2.46 0.71
CA LEU A 394 3.76 -2.01 -0.12
C LEU A 394 4.16 -0.55 0.17
N THR A 395 3.20 0.31 0.54
CA THR A 395 3.50 1.69 0.96
C THR A 395 4.26 1.69 2.28
N TRP A 396 3.86 0.85 3.23
CA TRP A 396 4.58 0.70 4.49
C TRP A 396 6.01 0.18 4.25
N LEU A 397 6.20 -0.80 3.38
CA LEU A 397 7.54 -1.27 3.00
C LEU A 397 8.38 -0.14 2.39
N ASP A 398 7.81 0.64 1.46
CA ASP A 398 8.48 1.81 0.86
C ASP A 398 8.91 2.83 1.94
N TRP A 399 8.07 3.08 2.95
CA TRP A 399 8.43 3.96 4.08
C TRP A 399 9.66 3.45 4.83
N HIS A 400 9.73 2.15 5.12
CA HIS A 400 10.86 1.57 5.83
C HIS A 400 12.13 1.50 5.00
N ILE A 401 12.02 1.25 3.70
CA ILE A 401 13.13 1.38 2.75
C ILE A 401 13.65 2.82 2.77
N MET A 402 12.78 3.82 2.77
CA MET A 402 13.20 5.22 2.83
C MET A 402 13.84 5.58 4.17
N ARG A 403 13.34 5.02 5.28
CA ARG A 403 13.98 5.18 6.60
C ARG A 403 15.41 4.64 6.61
N ASP A 404 15.63 3.42 6.11
CA ASP A 404 16.98 2.83 5.97
C ASP A 404 17.88 3.71 5.11
N LYS A 405 17.34 4.23 3.98
CA LYS A 405 18.09 5.16 3.12
C LYS A 405 18.52 6.43 3.85
N ILE A 406 17.62 7.08 4.59
CA ILE A 406 17.92 8.30 5.35
C ILE A 406 18.87 8.01 6.51
N LEU A 407 18.71 6.89 7.22
CA LEU A 407 19.60 6.49 8.31
C LEU A 407 21.05 6.35 7.84
N ARG A 408 21.26 5.86 6.61
CA ARG A 408 22.58 5.59 6.05
C ARG A 408 23.17 6.76 5.26
N GLY A 409 22.34 7.40 4.43
CA GLY A 409 22.75 8.50 3.55
C GLY A 409 22.61 9.88 4.18
N GLY A 410 21.91 10.02 5.31
CA GLY A 410 21.66 11.31 5.96
C GLY A 410 21.01 12.31 5.01
N VAL A 411 21.58 13.52 4.92
CA VAL A 411 21.12 14.57 4.00
C VAL A 411 21.28 14.17 2.53
N ASP A 412 22.31 13.40 2.19
CA ASP A 412 22.56 13.01 0.79
C ASP A 412 21.46 12.06 0.27
N ALA A 413 20.74 11.34 1.13
CA ALA A 413 19.59 10.52 0.73
C ALA A 413 18.39 11.35 0.23
N LEU A 414 18.37 12.66 0.48
CA LEU A 414 17.26 13.54 0.10
C LEU A 414 17.30 13.99 -1.36
N THR A 415 18.48 14.00 -1.97
CA THR A 415 18.61 14.31 -3.40
C THR A 415 17.94 13.26 -4.29
N TRP A 416 17.68 12.07 -3.75
CA TRP A 416 17.14 10.91 -4.46
C TRP A 416 15.62 10.92 -4.62
N HIS A 417 14.94 11.91 -4.05
CA HIS A 417 13.49 12.09 -4.14
C HIS A 417 13.12 13.46 -4.72
N ASN A 418 13.99 14.03 -5.56
CA ASN A 418 13.79 15.37 -6.14
C ASN A 418 13.52 16.46 -5.07
N ILE A 419 13.96 16.22 -3.83
CA ILE A 419 14.00 17.24 -2.78
C ILE A 419 15.26 18.04 -3.04
N ALA A 420 15.20 18.97 -3.99
CA ALA A 420 16.29 19.90 -4.25
C ALA A 420 16.54 20.72 -2.99
N ILE A 421 17.64 20.44 -2.29
CA ILE A 421 18.07 21.23 -1.14
C ILE A 421 19.04 22.30 -1.65
N PRO A 422 18.70 23.59 -1.58
CA PRO A 422 19.65 24.64 -1.88
C PRO A 422 20.84 24.50 -0.92
N ASN A 423 22.05 24.42 -1.48
CA ASN A 423 23.32 24.49 -0.73
C ASN A 423 23.76 23.21 0.04
N THR A 424 23.73 22.05 -0.62
CA THR A 424 24.26 20.76 -0.11
C THR A 424 25.68 20.85 0.44
N LYS A 425 26.55 21.71 -0.12
CA LYS A 425 27.93 21.95 0.35
C LYS A 425 28.00 22.49 1.79
N LYS A 426 27.04 23.31 2.23
CA LYS A 426 27.02 23.88 3.60
C LYS A 426 26.52 22.87 4.63
N LEU A 427 25.59 22.00 4.23
CA LEU A 427 25.06 20.92 5.08
C LEU A 427 26.05 19.76 5.25
N ARG A 428 26.86 19.46 4.22
CA ARG A 428 27.95 18.47 4.31
C ARG A 428 29.02 18.83 5.37
N LYS A 429 29.14 20.11 5.76
CA LYS A 429 30.05 20.54 6.84
C LYS A 429 29.50 20.26 8.25
N LEU A 430 28.20 20.02 8.42
CA LEU A 430 27.57 19.64 9.70
C LEU A 430 27.61 18.13 9.97
N ARG A 431 28.44 17.40 9.21
CA ARG A 431 28.64 15.94 9.30
C ARG A 431 29.69 15.55 10.35
N LYS A 432 30.37 16.52 10.97
CA LYS A 432 31.39 16.32 12.00
C LYS A 432 30.79 16.43 13.39
#